data_AF-A0A2S5MER5-F1
#
_entry.id   AF-A0A2S5MER5-F1
#
_cell.length_a   1.000
_cell.length_b   1.000
_cell.length_c   1.000
_cell.angle_alpha   90.00
_cell.angle_beta   90.00
_cell.angle_gamma   90.00
#
_symmetry.space_group_name_H-M   'P 1'
#
loop_
_entity.id
_entity.type
_entity.pdbx_description
1 polymer ?
#
loop_
_entity_poly.entity_id
_entity_poly.type
_entity_poly.pdbx_seq_one_letter_code
_entity_poly.pdbx_strand_id
1 'polypeptide(L)'
;MGHAQSLLPAKEAGARYGQALGAIEICIGSKLTAKAEELKSTYSDSNAETFTTEAAKVFQAWAAVKNCNRAKDPNQCKIIMDKSCTAAFAEIGPTGTAYPGLLEPPQNERDPASQSP
;
A
#
# COMPACT_ATOMS: atom_id res chain seq x y z
N MET A 1 -26.86 -5.15 7.21
CA MET A 1 -26.86 -3.72 6.86
C MET A 1 -25.48 -3.42 6.31
N GLY A 2 -25.36 -3.28 4.99
CA GLY A 2 -24.06 -3.18 4.32
C GLY A 2 -23.38 -1.88 4.69
N HIS A 3 -22.12 -1.96 5.14
CA HIS A 3 -21.29 -0.78 5.32
C HIS A 3 -21.11 -0.12 3.96
N ALA A 4 -21.82 0.99 3.72
CA ALA A 4 -21.45 1.93 2.68
C ALA A 4 -20.01 2.35 2.99
N GLN A 5 -19.03 1.77 2.28
CA GLN A 5 -17.69 2.32 2.26
C GLN A 5 -17.85 3.71 1.68
N SER A 6 -17.83 4.73 2.54
CA SER A 6 -17.82 6.12 2.12
C SER A 6 -16.73 6.26 1.07
N LEU A 7 -17.13 6.58 -0.16
CA LEU A 7 -16.19 6.79 -1.25
C LEU A 7 -15.21 7.87 -0.78
N LEU A 8 -13.93 7.52 -0.67
CA LEU A 8 -12.90 8.49 -0.33
C LEU A 8 -12.91 9.62 -1.38
N PRO A 9 -12.54 10.86 -1.02
CA PRO A 9 -12.22 11.86 -2.03
C PRO A 9 -11.17 11.31 -3.00
N ALA A 10 -11.29 11.59 -4.31
CA ALA A 10 -10.41 11.04 -5.34
C ALA A 10 -8.92 11.21 -5.03
N LYS A 11 -8.55 12.36 -4.45
CA LYS A 11 -7.18 12.62 -3.98
C LYS A 11 -6.75 11.65 -2.88
N GLU A 12 -7.57 11.45 -1.86
CA GLU A 12 -7.23 10.54 -0.76
C GLU A 12 -7.18 9.09 -1.23
N ALA A 13 -8.14 8.66 -2.06
CA ALA A 13 -8.11 7.34 -2.68
C ALA A 13 -6.85 7.12 -3.53
N GLY A 14 -6.47 8.12 -4.33
CA GLY A 14 -5.23 8.11 -5.10
C GLY A 14 -4.02 7.95 -4.18
N ALA A 15 -3.97 8.69 -3.07
CA ALA A 15 -2.88 8.57 -2.10
C ALA A 15 -2.79 7.16 -1.49
N ARG A 16 -3.91 6.54 -1.10
CA ARG A 16 -3.92 5.16 -0.55
C ARG A 16 -3.53 4.12 -1.59
N TYR A 17 -3.97 4.29 -2.84
CA TYR A 17 -3.56 3.42 -3.94
C TYR A 17 -2.06 3.57 -4.26
N GLY A 18 -1.55 4.80 -4.33
CA GLY A 18 -0.12 5.08 -4.52
C GLY A 18 0.75 4.53 -3.40
N GLN A 19 0.27 4.59 -2.14
CA GLN A 19 0.92 3.95 -1.00
C GLN A 19 0.98 2.43 -1.15
N ALA A 20 -0.11 1.79 -1.60
CA ALA A 20 -0.14 0.36 -1.84
C ALA A 20 0.84 -0.06 -2.96
N LEU A 21 0.90 0.71 -4.05
CA LEU A 21 1.89 0.52 -5.12
C LEU A 21 3.33 0.66 -4.63
N GLY A 22 3.59 1.65 -3.76
CA GLY A 22 4.92 1.82 -3.17
C GLY A 22 5.30 0.67 -2.24
N ALA A 23 4.34 0.19 -1.45
CA ALA A 23 4.56 -0.89 -0.50
C ALA A 23 4.93 -2.21 -1.20
N ILE A 24 4.26 -2.58 -2.30
CA ILE A 24 4.59 -3.83 -3.02
C ILE A 24 6.01 -3.85 -3.60
N GLU A 25 6.63 -2.70 -3.80
CA GLU A 25 8.00 -2.59 -4.33
C GLU A 25 9.07 -2.83 -3.26
N ILE A 26 8.76 -2.67 -1.96
CA ILE A 26 9.75 -2.76 -0.88
C ILE A 26 9.39 -3.80 0.20
N CYS A 27 8.09 -4.11 0.35
CA CYS A 27 7.59 -5.06 1.33
C CYS A 27 7.55 -6.44 0.70
N ILE A 28 8.62 -7.21 0.91
CA ILE A 28 8.87 -8.50 0.26
C ILE A 28 7.64 -9.41 0.37
N GLY A 29 7.15 -9.86 -0.79
CA GLY A 29 6.04 -10.81 -0.91
C GLY A 29 4.64 -10.25 -0.67
N SER A 30 4.51 -8.96 -0.35
CA SER A 30 3.21 -8.28 -0.32
C SER A 30 2.62 -8.11 -1.72
N LYS A 31 1.30 -8.02 -1.80
CA LYS A 31 0.56 -7.87 -3.08
C LYS A 31 -0.61 -6.91 -2.91
N LEU A 32 -1.02 -6.32 -4.03
CA LEU A 32 -2.31 -5.63 -4.12
C LEU A 32 -3.45 -6.66 -4.07
N THR A 33 -4.54 -6.29 -3.42
CA THR A 33 -5.78 -7.08 -3.40
C THR A 33 -6.71 -6.69 -4.55
N ALA A 34 -7.77 -7.47 -4.78
CA ALA A 34 -8.85 -7.09 -5.68
C ALA A 34 -9.47 -5.73 -5.32
N LYS A 35 -9.53 -5.40 -4.02
CA LYS A 35 -10.05 -4.11 -3.53
C LYS A 35 -9.23 -2.91 -4.03
N ALA A 36 -7.92 -3.07 -4.23
CA ALA A 36 -7.10 -2.02 -4.80
C ALA A 36 -7.41 -1.75 -6.27
N GLU A 37 -7.69 -2.79 -7.05
CA GLU A 37 -8.10 -2.66 -8.45
C GLU A 37 -9.52 -2.07 -8.59
N GLU A 38 -10.42 -2.47 -7.69
CA GLU A 38 -11.77 -1.88 -7.59
C GLU A 38 -11.70 -0.39 -7.22
N LEU A 39 -10.83 -0.01 -6.27
CA LEU A 39 -10.64 1.38 -5.86
C LEU A 39 -10.23 2.26 -7.04
N LYS A 40 -9.28 1.81 -7.86
CA LYS A 40 -8.86 2.53 -9.08
C LYS A 40 -10.01 2.65 -10.08
N SER A 41 -10.80 1.60 -10.26
CA SER A 41 -11.90 1.55 -11.22
C SER A 41 -13.12 2.40 -10.79
N THR A 42 -13.15 2.85 -9.54
CA THR A 42 -14.25 3.62 -8.95
C THR A 42 -14.24 5.11 -9.37
N TYR A 43 -13.10 5.66 -9.82
CA TYR A 43 -12.99 7.08 -10.19
C TYR A 43 -12.92 7.25 -11.71
N SER A 44 -13.83 8.05 -12.28
CA SER A 44 -13.89 8.41 -13.71
C SER A 44 -13.63 9.91 -13.94
N ASP A 45 -13.38 10.30 -15.19
CA ASP A 45 -13.34 11.70 -15.65
C ASP A 45 -12.37 12.58 -14.83
N SER A 46 -12.79 13.76 -14.37
CA SER A 46 -11.96 14.67 -13.57
C SER A 46 -11.48 14.07 -12.24
N ASN A 47 -12.24 13.12 -11.70
CA ASN A 47 -11.85 12.40 -10.49
C ASN A 47 -10.77 11.36 -10.81
N ALA A 48 -10.79 10.75 -12.00
CA ALA A 48 -9.74 9.83 -12.44
C ALA A 48 -8.38 10.53 -12.58
N GLU A 49 -8.37 11.76 -13.11
CA GLU A 49 -7.14 12.56 -13.21
C GLU A 49 -6.59 12.91 -11.83
N THR A 50 -7.45 13.36 -10.91
CA THR A 50 -7.07 13.68 -9.53
C THR A 50 -6.54 12.44 -8.79
N PHE A 51 -7.23 11.31 -8.93
CA PHE A 51 -6.80 10.02 -8.38
C PHE A 51 -5.43 9.62 -8.91
N THR A 52 -5.26 9.63 -10.24
CA THR A 52 -4.03 9.18 -10.90
C THR A 52 -2.85 10.09 -10.54
N THR A 53 -3.09 11.40 -10.48
CA THR A 53 -2.07 12.39 -10.11
C THR A 53 -1.59 12.18 -8.68
N GLU A 54 -2.50 12.04 -7.71
CA GLU A 54 -2.10 11.82 -6.32
C GLU A 54 -1.47 10.44 -6.12
N ALA A 55 -1.97 9.40 -6.80
CA ALA A 55 -1.36 8.07 -6.79
C ALA A 55 0.08 8.09 -7.30
N ALA A 56 0.33 8.74 -8.44
CA ALA A 56 1.66 8.88 -9.01
C ALA A 56 2.59 9.66 -8.08
N LYS A 57 2.12 10.77 -7.49
CA LYS A 57 2.87 11.58 -6.54
C LYS A 57 3.28 10.80 -5.30
N VAL A 58 2.35 10.06 -4.68
CA VAL A 58 2.66 9.23 -3.50
C VAL A 58 3.60 8.10 -3.90
N PHE A 59 3.33 7.39 -5.00
CA PHE A 59 4.22 6.33 -5.49
C PHE A 59 5.66 6.85 -5.74
N GLN A 60 5.82 8.04 -6.31
CA GLN A 60 7.12 8.68 -6.49
C GLN A 60 7.81 9.00 -5.15
N ALA A 61 7.08 9.38 -4.11
CA ALA A 61 7.66 9.58 -2.78
C ALA A 61 8.25 8.28 -2.20
N TRP A 62 7.68 7.12 -2.56
CA TRP A 62 8.23 5.81 -2.22
C TRP A 62 9.49 5.45 -3.02
N ALA A 63 9.76 6.11 -4.15
CA ALA A 63 10.99 5.89 -4.90
C ALA A 63 12.25 6.22 -4.09
N ALA A 64 12.18 7.19 -3.16
CA ALA A 64 13.28 7.49 -2.25
C ALA A 64 13.59 6.29 -1.32
N VAL A 65 12.55 5.60 -0.84
CA VAL A 65 12.68 4.40 0.00
C VAL A 65 13.22 3.23 -0.84
N LYS A 66 12.69 3.02 -2.04
CA LYS A 66 13.16 1.98 -2.98
C LYS A 66 14.64 2.14 -3.34
N ASN A 67 15.09 3.37 -3.57
CA ASN A 67 16.47 3.67 -3.92
C ASN A 67 17.41 3.66 -2.70
N CYS A 68 16.91 3.48 -1.47
CA CYS A 68 17.77 3.39 -0.30
C CYS A 68 18.76 2.23 -0.43
N ASN A 69 18.42 1.12 -1.10
CA ASN A 69 19.36 0.02 -1.36
C ASN A 69 20.61 0.41 -2.16
N ARG A 70 20.67 1.63 -2.73
CA ARG A 70 21.87 2.20 -3.39
C ARG A 70 22.70 3.12 -2.48
N ALA A 71 22.28 3.32 -1.23
CA ALA A 71 22.97 4.16 -0.25
C ALA A 71 24.16 3.43 0.40
N LYS A 72 25.09 4.22 0.98
CA LYS A 72 26.32 3.72 1.61
C LYS A 72 26.10 2.88 2.87
N ASP A 73 24.91 2.95 3.50
CA ASP A 73 24.60 2.24 4.75
C ASP A 73 23.39 1.31 4.57
N PRO A 74 23.62 0.00 4.31
CA PRO A 74 22.55 -0.97 4.09
C PRO A 74 21.69 -1.22 5.34
N ASN A 75 22.23 -0.99 6.56
CA ASN A 75 21.48 -1.22 7.79
C ASN A 75 20.42 -0.13 8.01
N GLN A 76 20.75 1.13 7.73
CA GLN A 76 19.78 2.23 7.79
C GLN A 76 18.65 2.04 6.78
N CYS A 77 18.97 1.54 5.58
CA CYS A 77 17.96 1.30 4.56
C CYS A 77 17.00 0.17 4.90
N LYS A 78 17.51 -0.91 5.50
CA LYS A 78 16.66 -1.95 6.05
C LYS A 78 15.68 -1.39 7.08
N ILE A 79 16.15 -0.55 8.02
CA ILE A 79 15.28 0.04 9.06
C ILE A 79 14.20 0.93 8.44
N ILE A 80 14.55 1.75 7.44
CA ILE A 80 13.59 2.63 6.76
C ILE A 80 12.54 1.78 6.02
N MET A 81 12.97 0.77 5.26
CA MET A 81 12.05 -0.13 4.56
C MET A 81 11.11 -0.87 5.53
N ASP A 82 11.65 -1.46 6.60
CA ASP A 82 10.86 -2.21 7.59
C ASP A 82 9.80 -1.29 8.24
N LYS A 83 10.19 -0.06 8.64
CA LYS A 83 9.27 0.94 9.19
C LYS A 83 8.21 1.39 8.18
N SER A 84 8.60 1.62 6.92
CA SER A 84 7.66 1.96 5.85
C SER A 84 6.64 0.85 5.61
N CYS A 85 7.07 -0.41 5.64
CA CYS A 85 6.19 -1.55 5.52
C CYS A 85 5.23 -1.66 6.71
N THR A 86 5.72 -1.55 7.95
CA THR A 86 4.86 -1.54 9.14
C THR A 86 3.80 -0.44 9.07
N ALA A 87 4.19 0.77 8.66
CA ALA A 87 3.26 1.89 8.50
C ALA A 87 2.22 1.62 7.41
N ALA A 88 2.63 1.08 6.25
CA ALA A 88 1.69 0.72 5.20
C ALA A 88 0.69 -0.35 5.66
N PHE A 89 1.14 -1.42 6.33
CA PHE A 89 0.23 -2.45 6.84
C PHE A 89 -0.72 -1.91 7.91
N ALA A 90 -0.27 -0.99 8.77
CA ALA A 90 -1.11 -0.35 9.78
C ALA A 90 -2.22 0.54 9.18
N GLU A 91 -2.01 1.12 8.00
CA GLU A 91 -2.97 2.02 7.36
C GLU A 91 -3.87 1.32 6.33
N ILE A 92 -3.29 0.45 5.50
CA ILE A 92 -3.94 -0.12 4.30
C ILE A 92 -3.86 -1.65 4.22
N GLY A 93 -3.28 -2.29 5.25
CA GLY A 93 -3.29 -3.75 5.40
C GLY A 93 -4.69 -4.31 5.72
N PRO A 94 -4.84 -5.63 5.92
CA PRO A 94 -6.15 -6.26 6.12
C PRO A 94 -6.97 -5.67 7.27
N THR A 95 -6.29 -5.26 8.35
CA THR A 95 -6.87 -4.63 9.54
C THR A 95 -6.45 -3.15 9.65
N GLY A 96 -6.09 -2.52 8.54
CA GLY A 96 -5.60 -1.15 8.50
C GLY A 96 -6.65 -0.11 8.91
N THR A 97 -6.21 1.05 9.37
CA THR A 97 -7.09 2.08 9.93
C THR A 97 -7.62 3.09 8.92
N ALA A 98 -6.90 3.32 7.81
CA ALA A 98 -7.22 4.39 6.87
C ALA A 98 -8.06 3.89 5.68
N TYR A 99 -7.62 2.80 5.03
CA TYR A 99 -8.40 2.14 4.00
C TYR A 99 -8.05 0.65 3.95
N PRO A 100 -8.65 -0.17 4.82
CA PRO A 100 -8.21 -1.54 5.04
C PRO A 100 -8.36 -2.40 3.79
N GLY A 101 -7.41 -3.31 3.62
CA GLY A 101 -7.45 -4.39 2.65
C GLY A 101 -7.02 -4.00 1.24
N LEU A 102 -6.22 -2.93 1.05
CA LEU A 102 -5.57 -2.65 -0.25
C LEU A 102 -4.30 -3.46 -0.44
N LEU A 103 -3.62 -3.76 0.66
CA LEU A 103 -2.38 -4.49 0.70
C LEU A 103 -2.56 -5.76 1.51
N GLU A 104 -2.01 -6.86 1.03
CA GLU A 104 -2.01 -8.13 1.73
C GLU A 104 -0.57 -8.61 2.01
N PRO A 105 -0.32 -9.18 3.20
CA PRO A 105 1.01 -9.68 3.56
C PRO A 105 1.34 -10.93 2.72
N PRO A 106 2.63 -11.31 2.62
CA PRO A 106 3.04 -12.54 1.96
C PRO A 106 2.23 -13.75 2.46
N GLN A 107 1.91 -14.65 1.53
CA GLN A 107 1.04 -15.80 1.77
C GLN A 107 1.56 -16.72 2.90
N ASN A 108 2.86 -16.72 3.15
CA ASN A 108 3.50 -17.51 4.20
C ASN A 108 3.08 -17.08 5.62
N GLU A 109 2.51 -15.88 5.79
CA GLU A 109 1.97 -15.39 7.07
C GLU A 109 0.45 -15.60 7.22
N ARG A 110 -0.22 -16.14 6.18
CA ARG A 110 -1.68 -16.41 6.20
C ARG A 110 -2.05 -17.83 6.61
N ASP A 111 -1.06 -18.71 6.79
CA ASP A 111 -1.30 -20.11 7.13
C ASP A 111 -1.05 -20.35 8.64
N PRO A 112 -2.09 -20.43 9.49
CA PRO A 112 -1.91 -20.81 10.89
C PRO A 112 -1.34 -22.23 11.03
N ALA A 113 -1.33 -23.06 9.97
CA ALA A 113 -0.74 -24.40 9.98
C ALA A 113 0.77 -24.43 9.71
N SER A 114 1.39 -23.34 9.24
CA SER A 114 2.86 -23.27 9.04
C SER A 114 3.64 -22.81 10.28
N GLN A 115 2.93 -22.52 11.38
CA GLN A 115 3.50 -22.24 12.70
C GLN A 115 3.30 -23.47 13.61
N SER A 116 4.04 -24.55 13.37
CA SER A 116 4.25 -25.59 14.36
C SER A 116 5.72 -26.03 14.31
N PRO A 117 6.39 -26.17 15.47
CA PRO A 117 7.80 -26.53 15.55
C PRO A 117 8.09 -27.94 15.02
#